data_AF-A0A526RD83-F1
#
_entry.id   AF-A0A526RD83-F1
#
_cell.length_a   1.000
_cell.length_b   1.000
_cell.length_c   1.000
_cell.angle_alpha   90.00
_cell.angle_beta   90.00
_cell.angle_gamma   90.00
#
_symmetry.space_group_name_H-M   'P 1'
#
loop_
_entity.id
_entity.type
_entity.pdbx_description
1 polymer ?
#
loop_
_entity_poly.entity_id
_entity_poly.type
_entity_poly.pdbx_seq_one_letter_code
_entity_poly.pdbx_strand_id
1 'polypeptide(L)'
;IYYAKSGSIIEKGDEKVLMMNDGVINRKSLTGDLSVIRFTSYAFDLSAFMSAANEITLLPKDRTTQYLLNPDPNDKMFQRKPASYSAELDQRFSEWSYPLVFALIALAVAGDARSHREARIHPLITAIAIALFVRWLGFFAAGKADKVPLYAYMVYGVPIVASAVATWFIVSSRSMELPAAWADWMTNLAGRVGETWTAVKLRLSRRASGQRV
;
A
#
# COMPACT_ATOMS: atom_id res chain seq x y z
N ILE A 1 -3.32 30.10 14.32
CA ILE A 1 -2.10 29.25 14.20
C ILE A 1 -1.14 29.69 15.29
N TYR A 2 -0.56 28.74 16.03
CA TYR A 2 0.41 28.99 17.10
C TYR A 2 1.78 28.50 16.64
N TYR A 3 2.83 29.29 16.86
CA TYR A 3 4.22 28.92 16.57
C TYR A 3 5.09 29.36 17.74
N ALA A 4 6.09 28.58 18.10
CA ALA A 4 7.06 28.92 19.16
C ALA A 4 8.44 28.40 18.79
N LYS A 5 9.48 29.10 19.22
CA LYS A 5 10.88 28.70 18.97
C LYS A 5 11.30 27.54 19.87
N SER A 6 10.81 27.51 21.10
CA SER A 6 11.06 26.42 22.03
C SER A 6 9.82 26.14 22.88
N GLY A 7 9.67 24.89 23.31
CA GLY A 7 8.61 24.51 24.23
C GLY A 7 9.08 23.42 25.17
N SER A 8 8.61 23.45 26.42
CA SER A 8 8.83 22.42 27.41
C SER A 8 7.50 21.96 27.99
N ILE A 9 7.38 20.66 28.25
CA ILE A 9 6.21 20.11 28.93
C ILE A 9 6.51 20.12 30.42
N ILE A 10 5.64 20.75 31.19
CA ILE A 10 5.69 20.78 32.65
C ILE A 10 4.51 19.95 33.14
N GLU A 11 4.81 18.91 33.91
CA GLU A 11 3.80 18.04 34.51
C GLU A 11 3.76 18.34 36.01
N LYS A 12 2.59 18.76 36.52
CA LYS A 12 2.38 19.04 37.95
C LYS A 12 1.08 18.38 38.41
N GLY A 13 1.20 17.15 38.89
CA GLY A 13 0.04 16.33 39.24
C GLY A 13 -0.69 15.87 37.98
N ASP A 14 -1.99 16.15 37.89
CA ASP A 14 -2.84 15.80 36.73
C ASP A 14 -2.87 16.90 35.65
N GLU A 15 -2.29 18.07 35.92
CA GLU A 15 -2.16 19.15 34.96
C GLU A 15 -0.87 18.98 34.15
N LYS A 16 -1.01 18.78 32.83
CA LYS A 16 0.09 18.84 31.88
C LYS A 16 -0.02 20.12 31.07
N VAL A 17 1.02 20.94 31.15
CA VAL A 17 1.06 22.23 30.45
C VAL A 17 2.25 22.24 29.50
N LEU A 18 2.01 22.58 28.25
CA LEU A 18 3.06 22.92 27.30
C LEU A 18 3.41 24.41 27.48
N MET A 19 4.54 24.67 28.09
CA MET A 19 5.12 26.00 28.17
C MET A 19 5.82 26.32 26.85
N MET A 20 5.31 27.29 26.11
CA MET A 20 5.89 27.76 24.84
C MET A 20 6.63 29.07 25.07
N ASN A 21 7.87 29.17 24.58
CA ASN A 21 8.69 30.37 24.69
C ASN A 21 9.05 30.93 23.31
N ASP A 22 9.11 32.26 23.24
CA ASP A 22 9.41 33.06 22.04
C ASP A 22 8.57 32.63 20.83
N GLY A 23 7.27 32.94 20.90
CA GLY A 23 6.31 32.51 19.90
C GLY A 23 5.42 33.60 19.35
N VAL A 24 4.58 33.19 18.41
CA VAL A 24 3.67 34.04 17.66
C VAL A 24 2.31 33.36 17.53
N ILE A 25 1.25 34.10 17.81
CA ILE A 25 -0.15 33.71 17.62
C ILE A 25 -0.69 34.48 16.43
N ASN A 26 -1.10 33.75 15.40
CA ASN A 26 -1.80 34.30 14.25
C ASN A 26 -3.30 34.08 14.44
N ARG A 27 -4.04 35.15 14.72
CA ARG A 27 -5.50 35.14 14.83
C ARG A 27 -6.11 35.79 13.59
N LYS A 28 -7.02 35.06 12.94
CA LYS A 28 -7.83 35.59 11.85
C LYS A 28 -9.14 36.13 12.40
N SER A 29 -9.45 37.39 12.13
CA SER A 29 -10.74 38.00 12.43
C SER A 29 -11.83 37.47 11.47
N LEU A 30 -13.10 37.54 11.90
CA LEU A 30 -14.26 37.21 11.06
C LEU A 30 -14.34 38.12 9.80
N THR A 31 -13.75 39.32 9.88
CA THR A 31 -13.64 40.31 8.79
C THR A 31 -12.50 40.03 7.80
N GLY A 32 -11.65 39.04 8.06
CA GLY A 32 -10.52 38.68 7.19
C GLY A 32 -9.16 39.25 7.62
N ASP A 33 -9.12 40.17 8.59
CA ASP A 33 -7.88 40.76 9.08
C ASP A 33 -7.04 39.75 9.87
N LEU A 34 -5.73 39.74 9.62
CA LEU A 34 -4.75 38.89 10.33
C LEU A 34 -4.03 39.70 11.41
N SER A 35 -4.26 39.36 12.67
CA SER A 35 -3.54 39.92 13.81
C SER A 35 -2.44 38.96 14.25
N VAL A 36 -1.21 39.46 14.32
CA VAL A 36 -0.02 38.70 14.71
C VAL A 36 0.44 39.18 16.09
N ILE A 37 0.29 38.33 17.10
CA ILE A 37 0.64 38.64 18.49
C ILE A 37 1.90 37.88 18.85
N ARG A 38 2.95 38.59 19.27
CA ARG A 38 4.20 37.99 19.78
C ARG A 38 4.09 37.79 21.29
N PHE A 39 4.56 36.64 21.78
CA PHE A 39 4.60 36.33 23.21
C PHE A 39 5.97 35.80 23.61
N THR A 40 6.41 36.16 24.81
CA THR A 40 7.66 35.65 25.40
C THR A 40 7.46 34.29 26.05
N SER A 41 6.36 34.11 26.78
CA SER A 41 5.99 32.83 27.39
C SER A 41 4.47 32.65 27.36
N TYR A 42 4.02 31.46 26.96
CA TYR A 42 2.62 31.11 26.89
C TYR A 42 2.41 29.66 27.33
N ALA A 43 1.53 29.47 28.31
CA ALA A 43 1.15 28.16 28.82
C ALA A 43 -0.06 27.63 28.04
N PHE A 44 0.08 26.48 27.40
CA PHE A 44 -1.00 25.76 26.73
C PHE A 44 -1.37 24.52 27.53
N ASP A 45 -2.61 24.46 28.00
CA ASP A 45 -3.11 23.32 28.76
C ASP A 45 -3.33 22.11 27.84
N LEU A 46 -2.63 21.01 28.13
CA LEU A 46 -2.75 19.75 27.42
C LEU A 46 -3.74 18.79 28.06
N SER A 47 -4.30 19.11 29.23
CA SER A 47 -5.15 18.20 30.02
C SER A 47 -6.39 17.74 29.22
N ALA A 48 -6.98 18.64 28.42
CA ALA A 48 -8.10 18.30 27.53
C ALA A 48 -7.71 17.33 26.39
N PHE A 49 -6.47 17.37 25.92
CA PHE A 49 -5.96 16.49 24.87
C PHE A 49 -5.52 15.13 25.42
N MET A 50 -5.12 15.06 26.69
CA MET A 50 -4.77 13.83 27.39
C MET A 50 -5.97 12.88 27.55
N SER A 51 -7.17 13.41 27.88
CA SER A 51 -8.39 12.60 27.97
C SER A 51 -8.76 11.94 26.63
N ALA A 52 -8.61 12.67 25.52
CA ALA A 52 -8.81 12.13 24.17
C ALA A 52 -7.69 11.17 23.73
N ALA A 53 -6.45 11.38 24.19
CA ALA A 53 -5.34 10.46 23.95
C ALA A 53 -5.47 9.14 24.71
N ASN A 54 -6.28 9.08 25.77
CA ASN A 54 -6.46 7.88 26.58
C ASN A 54 -7.39 6.83 25.92
N GLU A 55 -8.24 7.22 24.98
CA GLU A 55 -9.04 6.30 24.16
C GLU A 55 -8.33 5.97 22.82
N ILE A 56 -7.21 5.25 22.89
CA ILE A 56 -6.54 4.74 21.69
C ILE A 56 -7.42 3.65 21.05
N THR A 57 -8.15 4.01 20.02
CA THR A 57 -8.94 3.07 19.23
C THR A 57 -8.05 2.45 18.14
N LEU A 58 -7.61 1.21 18.36
CA LEU A 58 -6.79 0.48 17.38
C LEU A 58 -7.68 -0.25 16.38
N LEU A 59 -7.35 -0.17 15.08
CA LEU A 59 -8.03 -0.95 14.06
C LEU A 59 -7.52 -2.40 14.08
N PRO A 60 -8.28 -3.37 13.52
CA PRO A 60 -7.84 -4.78 13.45
C PRO A 60 -6.42 -4.96 12.90
N LYS A 61 -6.06 -4.23 11.84
CA LYS A 61 -4.72 -4.25 11.25
C LYS A 61 -3.60 -3.76 12.19
N ASP A 62 -3.94 -2.90 13.16
CA ASP A 62 -2.99 -2.34 14.13
C ASP A 62 -2.90 -3.21 15.39
N ARG A 63 -3.70 -4.28 15.49
CA ARG A 63 -3.68 -5.26 16.59
C ARG A 63 -2.70 -6.40 16.30
N THR A 64 -2.19 -7.00 17.37
CA THR A 64 -1.35 -8.21 17.28
C THR A 64 -2.19 -9.41 16.82
N THR A 65 -1.56 -10.37 16.15
CA THR A 65 -2.26 -11.57 15.68
C THR A 65 -2.83 -12.39 16.84
N GLN A 66 -2.16 -12.40 18.00
CA GLN A 66 -2.66 -13.04 19.22
C GLN A 66 -3.97 -12.42 19.70
N TYR A 67 -4.10 -11.08 19.63
CA TYR A 67 -5.33 -10.39 19.99
C TYR A 67 -6.47 -10.69 19.02
N LEU A 68 -6.17 -10.86 17.72
CA LEU A 68 -7.18 -11.21 16.72
C LEU A 68 -7.76 -12.63 16.91
N LEU A 69 -6.97 -13.55 17.49
CA LEU A 69 -7.44 -14.91 17.81
C LEU A 69 -8.44 -14.94 18.97
N ASN A 70 -8.29 -14.04 19.93
CA ASN A 70 -9.19 -13.93 21.08
C ASN A 70 -9.37 -12.45 21.48
N PRO A 71 -10.18 -11.69 20.73
CA PRO A 71 -10.41 -10.28 21.01
C PRO A 71 -11.25 -10.11 22.28
N ASP A 72 -11.00 -9.03 23.03
CA ASP A 72 -11.80 -8.69 24.19
C ASP A 72 -13.26 -8.40 23.76
N PRO A 73 -14.27 -9.10 24.31
CA PRO A 73 -15.68 -8.82 24.01
C PRO A 73 -16.11 -7.38 24.30
N ASN A 74 -15.37 -6.66 25.16
CA ASN A 74 -15.64 -5.26 25.51
C ASN A 74 -14.96 -4.24 24.59
N ASP A 75 -14.17 -4.67 23.58
CA ASP A 75 -13.59 -3.74 22.60
C ASP A 75 -14.70 -3.12 21.73
N LYS A 76 -14.85 -1.80 21.82
CA LYS A 76 -15.81 -1.00 21.04
C LYS A 76 -15.71 -1.28 19.53
N MET A 77 -14.50 -1.51 18.99
CA MET A 77 -14.32 -1.82 17.56
C MET A 77 -14.72 -3.24 17.22
N PHE A 78 -14.45 -4.20 18.11
CA PHE A 78 -14.88 -5.58 17.93
C PHE A 78 -16.40 -5.70 17.95
N GLN A 79 -17.08 -5.03 18.88
CA GLN A 79 -18.54 -5.01 18.95
C GLN A 79 -19.18 -4.38 17.70
N ARG A 80 -18.56 -3.34 17.14
CA ARG A 80 -19.07 -2.66 15.94
C ARG A 80 -18.87 -3.48 14.66
N LYS A 81 -17.74 -4.18 14.53
CA LYS A 81 -17.37 -4.94 13.33
C LYS A 81 -16.61 -6.22 13.68
N PRO A 82 -17.27 -7.25 14.20
CA PRO A 82 -16.58 -8.49 14.57
C PRO A 82 -15.96 -9.19 13.35
N ALA A 83 -16.64 -9.14 12.20
CA ALA A 83 -16.18 -9.78 10.96
C ALA A 83 -14.82 -9.23 10.45
N SER A 84 -14.47 -7.96 10.74
CA SER A 84 -13.19 -7.42 10.30
C SER A 84 -12.00 -7.99 11.06
N TYR A 85 -12.20 -8.56 12.25
CA TYR A 85 -11.14 -9.21 13.02
C TYR A 85 -10.80 -10.57 12.41
N SER A 86 -11.84 -11.36 12.09
CA SER A 86 -11.67 -12.65 11.39
C SER A 86 -11.10 -12.45 9.99
N ALA A 87 -11.59 -11.46 9.24
CA ALA A 87 -11.09 -11.16 7.90
C ALA A 87 -9.61 -10.74 7.88
N GLU A 88 -9.18 -9.92 8.86
CA GLU A 88 -7.78 -9.54 9.01
C GLU A 88 -6.91 -10.75 9.36
N LEU A 89 -7.40 -11.62 10.24
CA LEU A 89 -6.71 -12.86 10.59
C LEU A 89 -6.54 -13.77 9.36
N ASP A 90 -7.60 -13.95 8.58
CA ASP A 90 -7.57 -14.74 7.35
C ASP A 90 -6.60 -14.17 6.31
N GLN A 91 -6.59 -12.85 6.18
CA GLN A 91 -5.64 -12.15 5.32
C GLN A 91 -4.19 -12.43 5.74
N ARG A 92 -3.86 -12.34 7.03
CA ARG A 92 -2.49 -12.57 7.53
C ARG A 92 -2.01 -14.00 7.25
N PHE A 93 -2.86 -14.99 7.49
CA PHE A 93 -2.52 -16.39 7.22
C PHE A 93 -2.35 -16.66 5.73
N SER A 94 -3.23 -16.10 4.90
CA SER A 94 -3.09 -16.19 3.44
C SER A 94 -1.82 -15.49 2.95
N GLU A 95 -1.46 -14.32 3.50
CA GLU A 95 -0.26 -13.57 3.14
C GLU A 95 1.03 -14.38 3.30
N TRP A 96 1.11 -15.26 4.31
CA TRP A 96 2.26 -16.13 4.53
C TRP A 96 2.44 -17.19 3.42
N SER A 97 1.38 -17.50 2.66
CA SER A 97 1.46 -18.46 1.55
C SER A 97 2.01 -17.85 0.26
N TYR A 98 1.93 -16.52 0.08
CA TYR A 98 2.31 -15.87 -1.18
C TYR A 98 3.79 -16.02 -1.59
N PRO A 99 4.78 -16.01 -0.67
CA PRO A 99 6.17 -16.29 -1.04
C PRO A 99 6.32 -17.64 -1.75
N LEU A 100 5.64 -18.68 -1.28
CA LEU A 100 5.63 -20.01 -1.90
C LEU A 100 4.93 -19.97 -3.27
N VAL A 101 3.76 -19.32 -3.35
CA VAL A 101 3.01 -19.15 -4.61
C VAL A 101 3.89 -18.48 -5.68
N PHE A 102 4.58 -17.40 -5.33
CA PHE A 102 5.45 -16.68 -6.27
C PHE A 102 6.67 -17.50 -6.68
N ALA A 103 7.25 -18.28 -5.76
CA ALA A 103 8.31 -19.21 -6.09
C ALA A 103 7.84 -20.29 -7.08
N LEU A 104 6.64 -20.85 -6.88
CA LEU A 104 6.03 -21.81 -7.80
C LEU A 104 5.76 -21.20 -9.18
N ILE A 105 5.22 -19.98 -9.23
CA ILE A 105 4.99 -19.26 -10.49
C ILE A 105 6.33 -19.02 -11.22
N ALA A 106 7.35 -18.53 -10.50
CA ALA A 106 8.67 -18.30 -11.08
C ALA A 106 9.28 -19.60 -11.61
N LEU A 107 9.17 -20.71 -10.87
CA LEU A 107 9.65 -22.02 -11.30
C LEU A 107 8.88 -22.55 -12.51
N ALA A 108 7.55 -22.40 -12.53
CA ALA A 108 6.70 -22.81 -13.66
C ALA A 108 7.06 -22.07 -14.95
N VAL A 109 7.39 -20.78 -14.84
CA VAL A 109 7.80 -19.96 -15.99
C VAL A 109 9.26 -20.22 -16.38
N ALA A 110 10.16 -20.39 -15.41
CA ALA A 110 11.59 -20.64 -15.67
C ALA A 110 11.90 -22.06 -16.16
N GLY A 111 11.00 -23.02 -15.92
CA GLY A 111 11.14 -24.40 -16.38
C GLY A 111 11.07 -24.60 -17.90
N ASP A 112 10.77 -23.55 -18.68
CA ASP A 112 10.82 -23.62 -20.14
C ASP A 112 12.27 -23.65 -20.64
N ALA A 113 12.78 -24.87 -20.85
CA ALA A 113 14.06 -25.11 -21.48
C ALA A 113 13.96 -24.92 -23.00
N ARG A 114 13.84 -23.67 -23.48
CA ARG A 114 13.81 -23.40 -24.93
C ARG A 114 14.75 -22.29 -25.38
N SER A 115 15.40 -22.60 -26.51
CA SER A 115 16.47 -21.86 -27.18
C SER A 115 16.04 -20.44 -27.60
N HIS A 116 16.97 -19.49 -27.45
CA HIS A 116 16.91 -18.05 -27.77
C HIS A 116 16.59 -17.66 -29.24
N ARG A 117 15.87 -18.48 -30.02
CA ARG A 117 15.71 -18.29 -31.48
C ARG A 117 14.49 -17.49 -31.94
N GLU A 118 13.64 -16.99 -31.05
CA GLU A 118 12.52 -16.11 -31.42
C GLU A 118 12.41 -14.92 -30.47
N ALA A 119 12.07 -13.75 -31.01
CA ALA A 119 11.86 -12.52 -30.27
C ALA A 119 10.64 -12.64 -29.35
N ARG A 120 10.80 -13.32 -28.21
CA ARG A 120 9.76 -13.52 -27.21
C ARG A 120 10.02 -12.64 -25.98
N ILE A 121 8.95 -12.31 -25.28
CA ILE A 121 8.99 -11.56 -24.01
C ILE A 121 9.89 -12.31 -23.02
N HIS A 122 10.77 -11.57 -22.34
CA HIS A 122 11.66 -12.15 -21.33
C HIS A 122 10.83 -12.89 -20.25
N PRO A 123 11.13 -14.16 -19.93
CA PRO A 123 10.34 -14.96 -18.96
C PRO A 123 10.14 -14.29 -17.59
N LEU A 124 11.06 -13.44 -17.18
CA LEU A 124 10.90 -12.60 -16.00
C LEU A 124 9.65 -11.71 -16.06
N ILE A 125 9.34 -11.11 -17.21
CA ILE A 125 8.18 -10.21 -17.38
C ILE A 125 6.89 -10.98 -17.24
N THR A 126 6.80 -12.19 -17.82
CA THR A 126 5.60 -13.04 -17.69
C THR A 126 5.42 -13.51 -16.25
N ALA A 127 6.50 -13.95 -15.58
CA ALA A 127 6.44 -14.34 -14.17
C ALA A 127 5.97 -13.18 -13.27
N ILE A 128 6.53 -11.98 -13.45
CA ILE A 128 6.13 -10.78 -12.69
C ILE A 128 4.67 -10.43 -12.96
N ALA A 129 4.25 -10.42 -14.23
CA ALA A 129 2.88 -10.07 -14.60
C ALA A 129 1.86 -11.02 -13.95
N ILE A 130 2.13 -12.32 -13.99
CA ILE A 130 1.26 -13.33 -13.39
C ILE A 130 1.26 -13.22 -11.87
N ALA A 131 2.43 -13.05 -11.25
CA ALA A 131 2.54 -12.87 -9.80
C ALA A 131 1.77 -11.61 -9.32
N LEU A 132 1.89 -10.49 -10.03
CA LEU A 132 1.16 -9.27 -9.74
C LEU A 132 -0.35 -9.45 -9.92
N PHE A 133 -0.78 -10.16 -10.97
CA PHE A 133 -2.20 -10.46 -11.18
C PHE A 133 -2.78 -11.31 -10.04
N VAL A 134 -2.07 -12.37 -9.63
CA VAL A 134 -2.46 -13.21 -8.48
C VAL A 134 -2.48 -12.39 -7.18
N ARG A 135 -1.50 -11.50 -6.97
CA ARG A 135 -1.46 -10.62 -5.80
C ARG A 135 -2.62 -9.64 -5.78
N TRP A 136 -2.97 -9.09 -6.93
CA TRP A 136 -4.10 -8.17 -7.09
C TRP A 136 -5.43 -8.86 -6.77
N LEU A 137 -5.64 -10.08 -7.25
CA LEU A 137 -6.82 -10.89 -6.89
C LEU A 137 -6.90 -11.15 -5.38
N GLY A 138 -5.77 -11.42 -4.73
CA GLY A 138 -5.68 -11.56 -3.28
C GLY A 138 -6.12 -10.32 -2.52
N PHE A 139 -5.59 -9.15 -2.90
CA PHE A 139 -6.00 -7.87 -2.30
C PHE A 139 -7.47 -7.56 -2.55
N PHE A 140 -7.99 -7.87 -3.74
CA PHE A 140 -9.40 -7.68 -4.06
C PHE A 140 -10.29 -8.55 -3.16
N ALA A 141 -9.91 -9.80 -2.93
CA ALA A 141 -10.62 -10.70 -2.02
C ALA A 141 -10.60 -10.17 -0.58
N ALA A 142 -9.42 -9.83 -0.07
CA ALA A 142 -9.24 -9.32 1.29
C ALA A 142 -10.04 -8.04 1.56
N GLY A 143 -10.07 -7.10 0.61
CA GLY A 143 -10.84 -5.85 0.72
C GLY A 143 -12.36 -6.02 0.75
N LYS A 144 -12.88 -7.23 0.52
CA LYS A 144 -14.32 -7.57 0.58
C LYS A 144 -14.65 -8.58 1.68
N ALA A 145 -13.65 -9.20 2.30
CA ALA A 145 -13.82 -10.24 3.30
C ALA A 145 -14.51 -9.73 4.58
N ASP A 146 -14.43 -8.44 4.87
CA ASP A 146 -15.09 -7.80 6.02
C ASP A 146 -16.62 -7.68 5.86
N LYS A 147 -17.13 -7.73 4.63
CA LYS A 147 -18.54 -7.51 4.29
C LYS A 147 -19.28 -8.78 3.92
N VAL A 148 -18.60 -9.72 3.27
CA VAL A 148 -19.22 -10.90 2.69
C VAL A 148 -18.39 -12.14 3.05
N PRO A 149 -18.95 -13.10 3.81
CA PRO A 149 -18.23 -14.29 4.28
C PRO A 149 -17.62 -15.12 3.16
N LEU A 150 -18.25 -15.15 1.97
CA LEU A 150 -17.72 -15.89 0.81
C LEU A 150 -16.31 -15.42 0.40
N TYR A 151 -16.00 -14.13 0.55
CA TYR A 151 -14.70 -13.59 0.21
C TYR A 151 -13.60 -14.02 1.19
N ALA A 152 -13.95 -14.40 2.43
CA ALA A 152 -12.99 -14.99 3.37
C ALA A 152 -12.45 -16.33 2.84
N TYR A 153 -13.31 -17.17 2.26
CA TYR A 153 -12.84 -18.38 1.56
C TYR A 153 -12.00 -18.06 0.32
N MET A 154 -12.36 -17.01 -0.41
CA MET A 154 -11.62 -16.60 -1.60
C MET A 154 -10.21 -16.09 -1.29
N VAL A 155 -9.99 -15.49 -0.12
CA VAL A 155 -8.66 -15.08 0.38
C VAL A 155 -7.69 -16.26 0.46
N TYR A 156 -8.17 -17.46 0.80
CA TYR A 156 -7.38 -18.70 0.74
C TYR A 156 -7.45 -19.39 -0.63
N GLY A 157 -8.59 -19.30 -1.31
CA GLY A 157 -8.80 -19.92 -2.61
C GLY A 157 -7.83 -19.39 -3.67
N VAL A 158 -7.56 -18.08 -3.69
CA VAL A 158 -6.64 -17.46 -4.66
C VAL A 158 -5.23 -18.08 -4.60
N PRO A 159 -4.50 -18.07 -3.47
CA PRO A 159 -3.16 -18.66 -3.41
C PRO A 159 -3.18 -20.18 -3.64
N ILE A 160 -4.19 -20.91 -3.14
CA ILE A 160 -4.30 -22.36 -3.35
C ILE A 160 -4.45 -22.69 -4.84
N VAL A 161 -5.38 -22.03 -5.53
CA VAL A 161 -5.61 -22.25 -6.97
C VAL A 161 -4.39 -21.83 -7.78
N ALA A 162 -3.78 -20.69 -7.46
CA ALA A 162 -2.56 -20.24 -8.15
C ALA A 162 -1.41 -21.24 -7.99
N SER A 163 -1.19 -21.75 -6.77
CA SER A 163 -0.21 -22.82 -6.53
C SER A 163 -0.55 -24.09 -7.29
N ALA A 164 -1.80 -24.55 -7.26
CA ALA A 164 -2.21 -25.76 -7.97
C ALA A 164 -2.00 -25.64 -9.49
N VAL A 165 -2.35 -24.49 -10.07
CA VAL A 165 -2.12 -24.19 -11.49
C VAL A 165 -0.62 -24.18 -11.80
N ALA A 166 0.19 -23.47 -11.00
CA ALA A 166 1.63 -23.41 -11.20
C ALA A 166 2.28 -24.81 -11.10
N THR A 167 1.92 -25.60 -10.09
CA THR A 167 2.36 -26.99 -9.94
C THR A 167 1.92 -27.85 -11.12
N TRP A 168 0.70 -27.69 -11.62
CA TRP A 168 0.23 -28.42 -12.80
C TRP A 168 1.06 -28.11 -14.05
N PHE A 169 1.44 -26.85 -14.27
CA PHE A 169 2.34 -26.47 -15.36
C PHE A 169 3.73 -27.08 -15.20
N ILE A 170 4.29 -27.05 -13.98
CA ILE A 170 5.59 -27.68 -13.66
C ILE A 170 5.56 -29.18 -13.98
N VAL A 171 4.55 -29.91 -13.50
CA VAL A 171 4.43 -31.36 -13.70
C VAL A 171 4.13 -31.70 -15.17
N SER A 172 3.31 -30.91 -15.84
CA SER A 172 2.94 -31.14 -17.24
C SER A 172 4.05 -30.78 -18.22
N SER A 173 5.18 -30.22 -17.76
CA SER A 173 6.27 -29.72 -18.61
C SER A 173 5.80 -28.77 -19.71
N ARG A 174 4.70 -28.03 -19.46
CA ARG A 174 4.12 -27.07 -20.42
C ARG A 174 4.62 -25.67 -20.09
N SER A 175 4.91 -24.86 -21.12
CA SER A 175 5.31 -23.47 -20.90
C SER A 175 4.12 -22.63 -20.46
N MET A 176 4.31 -21.87 -19.39
CA MET A 176 3.34 -20.93 -18.87
C MET A 176 3.59 -19.56 -19.50
N GLU A 177 3.11 -19.39 -20.73
CA GLU A 177 3.23 -18.15 -21.51
C GLU A 177 1.93 -17.35 -21.47
N LEU A 178 2.05 -16.02 -21.44
CA LEU A 178 0.88 -15.16 -21.71
C LEU A 178 0.42 -15.44 -23.15
N PRO A 179 -0.90 -15.43 -23.45
CA PRO A 179 -1.40 -15.62 -24.80
C PRO A 179 -0.65 -14.72 -25.78
N ALA A 180 -0.15 -15.27 -26.90
CA ALA A 180 0.69 -14.54 -27.85
C ALA A 180 0.07 -13.19 -28.29
N ALA A 181 -1.27 -13.13 -28.39
CA ALA A 181 -2.00 -11.89 -28.69
C ALA A 181 -1.76 -10.74 -27.68
N TRP A 182 -1.59 -11.06 -26.39
CA TRP A 182 -1.27 -10.05 -25.36
C TRP A 182 0.20 -9.66 -25.41
N ALA A 183 1.09 -10.62 -25.72
CA ALA A 183 2.51 -10.34 -25.92
C ALA A 183 2.72 -9.39 -27.11
N ASP A 184 2.05 -9.66 -28.23
CA ASP A 184 2.07 -8.85 -29.44
C ASP A 184 1.47 -7.46 -29.23
N TRP A 185 0.40 -7.35 -28.43
CA TRP A 185 -0.16 -6.05 -28.06
C TRP A 185 0.81 -5.20 -27.22
N MET A 186 1.48 -5.81 -26.22
CA MET A 186 2.44 -5.15 -25.35
C MET A 186 3.70 -4.68 -26.10
N THR A 187 4.24 -5.51 -26.99
CA THR A 187 5.42 -5.15 -27.81
C THR A 187 5.08 -4.02 -28.79
N ASN A 188 3.89 -4.05 -29.40
CA ASN A 188 3.40 -2.97 -30.26
C ASN A 188 3.18 -1.66 -29.49
N LEU A 189 2.69 -1.72 -28.25
CA LEU A 189 2.55 -0.54 -27.38
C LEU A 189 3.92 0.03 -26.97
N ALA A 190 4.84 -0.83 -26.55
CA ALA A 190 6.19 -0.43 -26.18
C ALA A 190 6.94 0.21 -27.35
N GLY A 191 6.80 -0.35 -28.57
CA GLY A 191 7.33 0.23 -29.80
C GLY A 191 6.81 1.63 -30.07
N ARG A 192 5.48 1.84 -29.97
CA ARG A 192 4.85 3.16 -30.15
C ARG A 192 5.31 4.20 -29.12
N VAL A 193 5.55 3.79 -27.88
CA VAL A 193 6.07 4.69 -26.84
C VAL A 193 7.55 5.03 -27.08
N GLY A 194 8.35 4.07 -27.55
CA GLY A 194 9.75 4.31 -27.93
C GLY A 194 9.89 5.27 -29.11
N GLU A 195 9.06 5.10 -30.15
CA GLU A 195 9.02 5.98 -31.32
C GLU A 195 8.57 7.41 -30.97
N THR A 196 7.57 7.55 -30.10
CA THR A 196 7.14 8.87 -29.63
C THR A 196 8.19 9.54 -28.74
N TRP A 197 8.88 8.78 -27.87
CA TRP A 197 9.95 9.32 -27.03
C TRP A 197 11.17 9.77 -27.83
N THR A 198 11.60 8.98 -28.82
CA THR A 198 12.69 9.35 -29.73
C THR A 198 12.32 10.56 -30.59
N ALA A 199 11.10 10.63 -31.11
CA ALA A 199 10.59 11.78 -31.85
C ALA A 199 10.54 13.05 -30.98
N VAL A 200 10.12 12.95 -29.72
CA VAL A 200 10.10 14.07 -28.77
C VAL A 200 11.52 14.53 -28.43
N LYS A 201 12.45 13.60 -28.18
CA LYS A 201 13.87 13.91 -27.91
C LYS A 201 14.54 14.61 -29.10
N LEU A 202 14.25 14.17 -30.33
CA LEU A 202 14.75 14.80 -31.57
C LEU A 202 14.14 16.19 -31.82
N ARG A 203 12.87 16.40 -31.45
CA ARG A 203 12.24 17.74 -31.52
C ARG A 203 12.82 18.69 -30.49
N LEU A 204 13.10 18.21 -29.27
CA LEU A 204 13.73 19.02 -28.21
C LEU A 204 15.19 19.36 -28.53
N SER A 205 15.96 18.44 -29.11
CA SER A 205 17.35 18.70 -29.51
C SER A 205 17.46 19.68 -30.68
N ARG A 206 16.56 19.62 -31.67
CA ARG A 206 16.48 20.63 -32.76
C ARG A 206 16.13 22.03 -32.25
N ARG A 207 15.34 22.14 -31.18
CA ARG A 207 15.00 23.42 -30.56
C ARG A 207 16.17 24.03 -29.79
N ALA A 208 17.03 23.19 -29.20
CA ALA A 208 18.25 23.61 -28.51
C ALA A 208 19.38 24.04 -29.48
N SER A 209 19.43 23.48 -30.69
CA SER A 209 20.42 23.87 -31.72
C SER A 209 20.03 25.10 -32.55
N GLY A 210 18.76 25.53 -32.50
CA GLY A 210 18.23 26.65 -33.28
C GLY A 210 18.40 28.04 -32.67
N GLN A 211 19.19 28.18 -31.59
CA GLN A 211 19.33 29.45 -30.84
C GLN A 211 20.75 30.05 -30.88
N ARG A 212 21.54 29.69 -31.90
CA ARG A 212 22.81 30.38 -32.24
C ARG A 212 22.83 30.77 -33.71
N VAL A 213 22.16 31.87 -34.05
CA VAL A 213 22.57 32.82 -35.11
C VAL A 213 22.22 34.20 -34.59
#